data_AF-A0A817LSJ3-F1
#
_entry.id   AF-A0A817LSJ3-F1
#
_cell.length_a   1.000
_cell.length_b   1.000
_cell.length_c   1.000
_cell.angle_alpha   90.00
_cell.angle_beta   90.00
_cell.angle_gamma   90.00
#
_symmetry.space_group_name_H-M   'P 1'
#
loop_
_entity.id
_entity.type
_entity.pdbx_description
1 polymer ?
#
loop_
_entity_poly.entity_id
_entity_poly.type
_entity_poly.pdbx_seq_one_letter_code
_entity_poly.pdbx_strand_id
1 'polypeptide(L)'
;MEQFYGDQCQYEKISIKIQLNSTSMTLVACVIQYYDIDNIIYDLIIRHQQVYRSLPIIFRYNHEQQVAPILALLKLYDITYQAQYHILYIQQNQTMINITSTISANNECPYALTLLSNTDNHSILTLFQYHQICQQWRNRSIDNLNCFHDHDYLCICDLDNYRAECFGYDHFLDQCQLCLSGGHCLKGDIQNKYDFVCLCPRCYSGDRCQFNNELLGFTLDSLIIRDTFNVQLIYVFIVFVLFIIGTLNNFCSFITFKRPKPRKVGVGNYLFIVTICNQLSLLFLFIKVTHILLSSRQIFNNIYYSCKIISYLLSVSTRANYWLTSLVTMERLAIIIWPTLTTFKTPKVALTLSSLTFIIISGMHVHELFYYTVIDQSLCVVNYAHPTVSIYDRANVLIHYLVPFCIQTITITVLIILTAKSRVRGQINQTTFRETFKRQLKTQKESRGFECVVFEEEPH
;
A
#
# COMPACT_ATOMS: atom_id res chain seq x y z
N MET A 1 -16.00 22.85 -27.32
CA MET A 1 -16.37 24.26 -27.08
C MET A 1 -15.19 25.16 -26.72
N GLU A 2 -13.98 24.63 -26.45
CA GLU A 2 -12.79 25.46 -26.10
C GLU A 2 -12.05 26.11 -27.29
N GLN A 3 -12.47 25.86 -28.53
CA GLN A 3 -11.83 26.45 -29.71
C GLN A 3 -12.40 27.82 -30.09
N PHE A 4 -13.53 28.22 -29.52
CA PHE A 4 -14.22 29.43 -29.92
C PHE A 4 -14.64 30.27 -28.69
N TYR A 5 -14.73 31.58 -28.84
CA TYR A 5 -15.16 32.53 -27.81
C TYR A 5 -16.16 33.55 -28.38
N GLY A 6 -16.82 34.30 -27.48
CA GLY A 6 -17.91 35.24 -27.79
C GLY A 6 -19.28 34.67 -27.45
N ASP A 7 -20.28 35.56 -27.33
CA ASP A 7 -21.64 35.22 -26.86
C ASP A 7 -22.34 34.16 -27.72
N GLN A 8 -21.89 33.97 -28.97
CA GLN A 8 -22.36 32.90 -29.87
C GLN A 8 -21.22 32.00 -30.38
N CYS A 9 -20.07 31.94 -29.69
CA CYS A 9 -18.89 31.19 -30.13
C CYS A 9 -18.43 31.56 -31.56
N GLN A 10 -18.58 32.83 -31.95
CA GLN A 10 -18.30 33.26 -33.33
C GLN A 10 -16.82 33.51 -33.64
N TYR A 11 -15.95 33.56 -32.62
CA TYR A 11 -14.53 33.86 -32.81
C TYR A 11 -13.67 32.64 -32.48
N GLU A 12 -12.85 32.17 -33.42
CA GLU A 12 -11.90 31.09 -33.16
C GLU A 12 -10.74 31.61 -32.28
N LYS A 13 -10.43 30.88 -31.21
CA LYS A 13 -9.27 31.17 -30.37
C LYS A 13 -8.00 30.85 -31.13
N ILE A 14 -7.01 31.72 -30.98
CA ILE A 14 -5.69 31.55 -31.56
C ILE A 14 -5.01 30.35 -30.88
N SER A 15 -4.28 29.52 -31.65
CA SER A 15 -3.75 28.25 -31.15
C SER A 15 -2.24 28.11 -31.37
N ILE A 16 -1.60 27.50 -30.37
CA ILE A 16 -0.24 26.98 -30.43
C ILE A 16 -0.36 25.47 -30.61
N LYS A 17 0.27 24.96 -31.68
CA LYS A 17 0.37 23.53 -31.98
C LYS A 17 1.84 23.14 -32.06
N ILE A 18 2.27 22.27 -31.16
CA ILE A 18 3.63 21.74 -31.14
C ILE A 18 3.57 20.25 -31.40
N GLN A 19 4.17 19.79 -32.49
CA GLN A 19 4.29 18.37 -32.79
C GLN A 19 5.69 17.89 -32.38
N LEU A 20 5.74 16.87 -31.52
CA LEU A 20 6.97 16.24 -31.08
C LEU A 20 7.29 15.00 -31.92
N ASN A 21 8.51 14.96 -32.46
CA ASN A 21 9.10 13.72 -32.97
C ASN A 21 10.04 13.17 -31.90
N SER A 22 9.68 12.04 -31.30
CA SER A 22 10.43 11.41 -30.20
C SER A 22 11.07 10.10 -30.63
N THR A 23 12.33 9.90 -30.26
CA THR A 23 13.01 8.61 -30.21
C THR A 23 12.90 8.05 -28.79
N SER A 24 12.66 6.74 -28.66
CA SER A 24 12.27 6.07 -27.41
C SER A 24 13.06 6.51 -26.16
N MET A 25 12.42 7.28 -25.29
CA MET A 25 12.87 7.51 -23.93
C MET A 25 11.84 6.96 -22.95
N THR A 26 12.29 6.40 -21.83
CA THR A 26 11.46 5.87 -20.75
C THR A 26 10.88 7.02 -19.90
N LEU A 27 10.00 7.82 -20.50
CA LEU A 27 9.41 8.98 -19.84
C LEU A 27 8.20 8.58 -18.99
N VAL A 28 8.13 9.12 -17.77
CA VAL A 28 7.05 8.83 -16.82
C VAL A 28 5.98 9.93 -16.84
N ALA A 29 6.38 11.19 -17.03
CA ALA A 29 5.46 12.31 -17.19
C ALA A 29 6.15 13.52 -17.84
N CYS A 30 5.36 14.47 -18.32
CA CYS A 30 5.88 15.76 -18.76
C CYS A 30 4.97 16.92 -18.36
N VAL A 31 5.58 18.07 -18.12
CA VAL A 31 4.89 19.35 -17.87
C VAL A 31 5.33 20.32 -18.95
N ILE A 32 4.38 20.94 -19.64
CA ILE A 32 4.66 22.03 -20.57
C ILE A 32 4.18 23.35 -19.96
N GLN A 33 5.04 24.35 -20.00
CA GLN A 33 4.81 25.67 -19.44
C GLN A 33 5.01 26.72 -20.52
N TYR A 34 4.07 27.65 -20.61
CA TYR A 34 4.10 28.76 -21.54
C TYR A 34 4.34 30.06 -20.78
N TYR A 35 5.35 30.81 -21.18
CA TYR A 35 5.84 32.00 -20.49
C TYR A 35 5.83 33.23 -21.38
N ASP A 36 5.53 34.37 -20.75
CA ASP A 36 5.94 35.68 -21.24
C ASP A 36 7.18 36.16 -20.49
N ILE A 37 7.89 37.12 -21.07
CA ILE A 37 9.08 37.73 -20.49
C ILE A 37 8.72 39.14 -20.02
N ASP A 38 8.95 39.43 -18.74
CA ASP A 38 8.94 40.79 -18.23
C ASP A 38 10.33 41.41 -18.38
N ASN A 39 10.48 42.30 -19.36
CA ASN A 39 11.77 42.95 -19.65
C ASN A 39 12.19 44.00 -18.61
N ILE A 40 11.30 44.39 -17.68
CA ILE A 40 11.62 45.36 -16.62
C ILE A 40 12.27 44.65 -15.44
N ILE A 41 11.69 43.51 -15.04
CA ILE A 41 12.12 42.75 -13.86
C ILE A 41 13.08 41.61 -14.26
N TYR A 42 13.14 41.24 -15.54
CA TYR A 42 13.85 40.08 -16.05
C TYR A 42 13.34 38.77 -15.45
N ASP A 43 12.01 38.62 -15.42
CA ASP A 43 11.33 37.44 -14.88
C ASP A 43 10.44 36.77 -15.94
N LEU A 44 10.31 35.44 -15.84
CA LEU A 44 9.38 34.65 -16.64
C LEU A 44 8.01 34.62 -15.98
N ILE A 45 7.01 35.18 -16.65
CA ILE A 45 5.62 35.18 -16.19
C ILE A 45 4.88 34.01 -16.82
N ILE A 46 4.49 33.04 -16.00
CA ILE A 46 3.73 31.89 -16.47
C ILE A 46 2.32 32.28 -16.92
N ARG A 47 1.93 31.84 -18.10
CA ARG A 47 0.60 32.06 -18.69
C ARG A 47 -0.28 30.84 -18.62
N HIS A 48 0.30 29.69 -18.93
CA HIS A 48 -0.42 28.43 -18.97
C HIS A 48 0.51 27.26 -18.67
N GLN A 49 -0.05 26.22 -18.06
CA GLN A 49 0.66 25.00 -17.72
C GLN A 49 -0.23 23.79 -17.95
N GLN A 50 0.34 22.73 -18.51
CA GLN A 50 -0.35 21.46 -18.73
C GLN A 50 0.54 20.30 -18.31
N VAL A 51 -0.06 19.28 -17.71
CA VAL A 51 0.64 18.07 -17.27
C VAL A 51 0.10 16.85 -18.02
N TYR A 52 1.00 15.93 -18.36
CA TYR A 52 0.66 14.67 -19.04
C TYR A 52 1.37 13.48 -18.38
N ARG A 53 0.66 12.35 -18.28
CA ARG A 53 1.20 11.06 -17.79
C ARG A 53 2.10 10.33 -18.79
N SER A 54 2.19 10.84 -20.01
CA SER A 54 3.06 10.35 -21.07
C SER A 54 3.33 11.50 -22.03
N LEU A 55 4.42 11.41 -22.78
CA LEU A 55 4.76 12.42 -23.78
C LEU A 55 3.73 12.39 -24.94
N PRO A 56 2.90 13.43 -25.12
CA PRO A 56 1.98 13.46 -26.25
C PRO A 56 2.73 13.81 -27.54
N ILE A 57 2.25 13.29 -28.67
CA ILE A 57 2.81 13.61 -30.00
C ILE A 57 2.49 15.07 -30.37
N ILE A 58 1.38 15.62 -29.88
CA ILE A 58 0.93 16.97 -30.22
C ILE A 58 0.46 17.67 -28.96
N PHE A 59 1.08 18.81 -28.63
CA PHE A 59 0.53 19.78 -27.68
C PHE A 59 -0.36 20.78 -28.41
N ARG A 60 -1.49 21.12 -27.80
CA ARG A 60 -2.39 22.16 -28.28
C ARG A 60 -2.76 23.07 -27.13
N TYR A 61 -2.56 24.36 -27.32
CA TYR A 61 -2.97 25.39 -26.39
C TYR A 61 -3.70 26.49 -27.15
N ASN A 62 -4.97 26.72 -26.78
CA ASN A 62 -5.76 27.82 -27.31
C ASN A 62 -5.71 28.97 -26.31
N HIS A 63 -5.16 30.11 -26.72
CA HIS A 63 -5.05 31.28 -25.85
C HIS A 63 -6.07 32.36 -26.22
N GLU A 64 -6.40 33.19 -25.23
CA GLU A 64 -7.37 34.28 -25.39
C GLU A 64 -6.71 35.62 -25.74
N GLN A 65 -5.38 35.70 -25.57
CA GLN A 65 -4.61 36.90 -25.90
C GLN A 65 -4.43 37.07 -27.41
N GLN A 66 -4.18 38.30 -27.85
CA GLN A 66 -3.92 38.60 -29.27
C GLN A 66 -2.57 38.04 -29.76
N VAL A 67 -1.62 37.82 -28.85
CA VAL A 67 -0.27 37.32 -29.14
C VAL A 67 -0.02 36.05 -28.34
N ALA A 68 0.68 35.08 -28.92
CA ALA A 68 1.09 33.86 -28.27
C ALA A 68 2.21 34.12 -27.23
N PRO A 69 2.28 33.31 -26.16
CA PRO A 69 3.39 33.33 -25.21
C PRO A 69 4.75 33.19 -25.90
N ILE A 70 5.72 33.97 -25.41
CA ILE A 70 7.04 34.15 -26.04
C ILE A 70 7.88 32.87 -25.98
N LEU A 71 7.76 32.10 -24.90
CA LEU A 71 8.59 30.93 -24.60
C LEU A 71 7.71 29.74 -24.23
N ALA A 72 8.04 28.55 -24.75
CA ALA A 72 7.53 27.29 -24.22
C ALA A 72 8.66 26.40 -23.69
N LEU A 73 8.53 26.02 -22.43
CA LEU A 73 9.44 25.15 -21.69
C LEU A 73 8.78 23.80 -21.43
N LEU A 74 9.46 22.73 -21.79
CA LEU A 74 9.04 21.35 -21.55
C LEU A 74 9.92 20.74 -20.45
N LYS A 75 9.31 20.34 -19.34
CA LYS A 75 9.95 19.53 -18.30
C LYS A 75 9.60 18.07 -18.51
N LEU A 76 10.61 17.23 -18.66
CA LEU A 76 10.49 15.78 -18.79
C LEU A 76 10.90 15.10 -17.49
N TYR A 77 10.04 14.24 -16.95
CA TYR A 77 10.30 13.51 -15.72
C TYR A 77 10.59 12.04 -16.00
N ASP A 78 11.78 11.59 -15.59
CA ASP A 78 12.19 10.19 -15.64
C ASP A 78 11.80 9.44 -14.34
N ILE A 79 12.12 8.14 -14.28
CA ILE A 79 11.88 7.22 -13.16
C ILE A 79 12.55 7.71 -11.86
N THR A 80 13.59 8.55 -11.95
CA THR A 80 14.27 9.17 -10.81
C THR A 80 13.54 10.40 -10.25
N TYR A 81 12.43 10.82 -10.88
CA TYR A 81 11.66 12.02 -10.54
C TYR A 81 12.44 13.33 -10.67
N GLN A 82 13.52 13.34 -11.46
CA GLN A 82 14.24 14.56 -11.82
C GLN A 82 13.73 15.11 -13.15
N ALA A 83 13.56 16.44 -13.20
CA ALA A 83 13.12 17.14 -14.40
C ALA A 83 14.29 17.44 -15.33
N GLN A 84 14.18 17.04 -16.60
CA GLN A 84 15.03 17.52 -17.69
C GLN A 84 14.30 18.64 -18.44
N TYR A 85 14.97 19.78 -18.58
CA TYR A 85 14.40 20.99 -19.15
C TYR A 85 14.70 21.07 -20.63
N HIS A 86 13.69 21.35 -21.45
CA HIS A 86 13.85 21.50 -22.89
C HIS A 86 13.08 22.73 -23.38
N ILE A 87 13.74 23.61 -24.13
CA ILE A 87 13.05 24.73 -24.80
C ILE A 87 12.47 24.24 -26.12
N LEU A 88 11.17 24.45 -26.31
CA LEU A 88 10.47 24.06 -27.54
C LEU A 88 10.51 25.16 -28.59
N TYR A 89 10.36 26.41 -28.17
CA TYR A 89 10.52 27.59 -29.00
C TYR A 89 10.76 28.85 -28.16
N ILE A 90 11.37 29.85 -28.79
CA ILE A 90 11.45 31.23 -28.31
C ILE A 90 11.06 32.10 -29.51
N GLN A 91 9.90 32.76 -29.46
CA GLN A 91 9.39 33.53 -30.59
C GLN A 91 8.55 34.72 -30.13
N GLN A 92 8.85 35.91 -30.65
CA GLN A 92 8.12 37.13 -30.33
C GLN A 92 7.11 37.48 -31.43
N ASN A 93 5.96 38.05 -31.02
CA ASN A 93 4.98 38.70 -31.90
C ASN A 93 4.31 37.79 -32.94
N GLN A 94 3.99 36.55 -32.58
CA GLN A 94 3.14 35.69 -33.42
C GLN A 94 1.77 35.49 -32.79
N THR A 95 0.75 35.46 -33.65
CA THR A 95 -0.59 35.06 -33.24
C THR A 95 -0.63 33.54 -33.15
N MET A 96 -0.41 32.81 -34.24
CA MET A 96 -0.39 31.35 -34.25
C MET A 96 1.02 30.78 -34.33
N ILE A 97 1.29 29.73 -33.55
CA ILE A 97 2.55 28.98 -33.57
C ILE A 97 2.24 27.54 -33.99
N ASN A 98 2.78 27.09 -35.12
CA ASN A 98 2.68 25.70 -35.57
C ASN A 98 4.08 25.17 -35.86
N ILE A 99 4.66 24.48 -34.87
CA ILE A 99 6.06 24.04 -34.94
C ILE A 99 6.17 22.52 -34.77
N THR A 100 7.13 21.95 -35.50
CA THR A 100 7.61 20.58 -35.25
C THR A 100 8.91 20.66 -34.48
N SER A 101 8.90 20.18 -33.23
CA SER A 101 10.10 20.16 -32.39
C SER A 101 10.58 18.72 -32.20
N THR A 102 11.90 18.52 -32.28
CA THR A 102 12.57 17.25 -32.00
C THR A 102 13.24 17.34 -30.64
N ILE A 103 12.96 16.36 -29.77
CA ILE A 103 13.70 16.23 -28.51
C ILE A 103 15.11 15.77 -28.86
N SER A 104 16.08 16.66 -28.71
CA SER A 104 17.48 16.44 -29.04
C SER A 104 18.35 17.24 -28.07
N ALA A 105 19.63 16.88 -27.95
CA ALA A 105 20.59 17.52 -27.05
C ALA A 105 20.70 19.05 -27.25
N ASN A 106 20.48 19.55 -28.47
CA ASN A 106 20.50 20.99 -28.77
C ASN A 106 19.36 21.78 -28.12
N ASN A 107 18.25 21.12 -27.76
CA ASN A 107 17.09 21.76 -27.14
C ASN A 107 17.04 21.52 -25.64
N GLU A 108 17.91 20.67 -25.09
CA GLU A 108 18.03 20.42 -23.66
C GLU A 108 18.76 21.59 -22.98
N CYS A 109 18.20 22.07 -21.87
CA CYS A 109 18.82 23.08 -21.02
C CYS A 109 19.45 22.37 -19.81
N PRO A 110 20.76 22.12 -19.80
CA PRO A 110 21.43 21.50 -18.67
C PRO A 110 21.54 22.43 -17.46
N TYR A 111 21.79 21.84 -16.28
CA TYR A 111 22.02 22.58 -15.05
C TYR A 111 23.39 23.28 -15.05
N ALA A 112 23.44 24.57 -14.75
CA ALA A 112 24.63 25.43 -14.93
C ALA A 112 25.91 24.86 -14.29
N LEU A 113 25.79 24.24 -13.11
CA LEU A 113 26.94 23.69 -12.39
C LEU A 113 27.59 22.51 -13.11
N THR A 114 26.85 21.73 -13.91
CA THR A 114 27.42 20.60 -14.65
C THR A 114 28.26 21.07 -15.84
N LEU A 115 28.07 22.31 -16.28
CA LEU A 115 28.76 22.92 -17.42
C LEU A 115 30.09 23.54 -17.02
N LEU A 116 30.28 23.86 -15.74
CA LEU A 116 31.51 24.42 -15.20
C LEU A 116 32.48 23.30 -14.86
N SER A 117 33.67 23.36 -15.47
CA SER A 117 34.81 22.51 -15.12
C SER A 117 35.16 22.67 -13.63
N ASN A 118 35.41 21.54 -12.94
CA ASN A 118 35.73 21.34 -11.52
C ASN A 118 36.83 22.23 -10.86
N THR A 119 37.27 23.32 -11.47
CA THR A 119 38.49 24.05 -11.09
C THR A 119 38.26 25.36 -10.35
N ASP A 120 37.04 25.89 -10.22
CA ASP A 120 36.81 27.18 -9.55
C ASP A 120 35.81 27.07 -8.39
N ASN A 121 36.22 27.64 -7.24
CA ASN A 121 35.56 27.58 -5.93
C ASN A 121 34.02 27.66 -5.98
N HIS A 122 33.39 26.62 -5.43
CA HIS A 122 31.94 26.31 -5.44
C HIS A 122 31.01 27.24 -4.63
N SER A 123 31.37 28.48 -4.36
CA SER A 123 30.51 29.37 -3.57
C SER A 123 30.08 30.57 -4.40
N ILE A 124 28.90 30.43 -5.00
CA ILE A 124 28.11 31.44 -5.74
C ILE A 124 28.53 31.60 -7.21
N LEU A 125 27.65 31.17 -8.12
CA LEU A 125 27.75 31.57 -9.53
C LEU A 125 27.56 33.09 -9.60
N THR A 126 28.55 33.80 -10.12
CA THR A 126 28.42 35.24 -10.38
C THR A 126 27.87 35.47 -11.78
N LEU A 127 27.14 36.57 -12.00
CA LEU A 127 26.55 36.93 -13.31
C LEU A 127 27.57 36.82 -14.47
N PHE A 128 28.84 37.14 -14.20
CA PHE A 128 29.93 37.04 -15.17
C PHE A 128 30.23 35.59 -15.61
N GLN A 129 30.01 34.60 -14.75
CA GLN A 129 30.22 33.18 -15.07
C GLN A 129 29.13 32.64 -16.01
N TYR A 130 27.92 33.18 -16.00
CA TYR A 130 26.87 32.79 -16.95
C TYR A 130 27.24 33.10 -18.40
N HIS A 131 27.80 34.29 -18.68
CA HIS A 131 28.27 34.63 -20.02
C HIS A 131 29.44 33.73 -20.45
N GLN A 132 30.32 33.33 -19.51
CA GLN A 132 31.42 32.40 -19.79
C GLN A 132 30.92 31.01 -20.22
N ILE A 133 29.81 30.52 -19.66
CA ILE A 133 29.21 29.24 -20.05
C ILE A 133 28.85 29.25 -21.55
N CYS A 134 28.12 30.28 -22.02
CA CYS A 134 27.76 30.43 -23.43
C CYS A 134 29.01 30.55 -24.33
N GLN A 135 30.06 31.25 -23.87
CA GLN A 135 31.29 31.44 -24.63
C GLN A 135 32.14 30.15 -24.74
N GLN A 136 32.27 29.39 -23.65
CA GLN A 136 33.11 28.20 -23.60
C GLN A 136 32.53 27.01 -24.37
N TRP A 137 31.21 26.81 -24.31
CA TRP A 137 30.55 25.67 -24.94
C TRP A 137 30.64 25.67 -26.47
N ARG A 138 30.58 26.85 -27.09
CA ARG A 138 30.81 26.99 -28.54
C ARG A 138 32.21 26.53 -28.95
N ASN A 139 33.23 26.80 -28.14
CA ASN A 139 34.61 26.45 -28.45
C ASN A 139 34.89 24.94 -28.36
N ARG A 140 34.02 24.16 -27.69
CA ARG A 140 34.15 22.70 -27.56
C ARG A 140 33.40 21.89 -28.63
N SER A 141 32.66 22.55 -29.52
CA SER A 141 32.15 22.02 -30.81
C SER A 141 31.62 20.57 -30.77
N ILE A 142 30.66 20.28 -29.90
CA ILE A 142 29.91 19.01 -29.94
C ILE A 142 28.40 19.23 -30.12
N ASP A 143 27.82 20.34 -29.64
CA ASP A 143 26.44 20.78 -29.91
C ASP A 143 26.29 22.27 -29.54
N ASN A 144 25.37 23.01 -30.17
CA ASN A 144 25.14 24.43 -29.86
C ASN A 144 24.29 24.53 -28.58
N LEU A 145 24.89 24.99 -27.47
CA LEU A 145 24.16 25.22 -26.22
C LEU A 145 23.22 26.42 -26.38
N ASN A 146 21.92 26.15 -26.50
CA ASN A 146 20.89 27.19 -26.64
C ASN A 146 20.49 27.79 -25.29
N CYS A 147 20.51 27.00 -24.23
CA CYS A 147 20.03 27.38 -22.91
C CYS A 147 20.68 26.57 -21.80
N PHE A 148 20.61 27.07 -20.58
CA PHE A 148 20.95 26.35 -19.35
C PHE A 148 20.14 26.95 -18.20
N HIS A 149 20.08 26.27 -17.06
CA HIS A 149 19.32 26.77 -15.91
C HIS A 149 20.05 26.52 -14.59
N ASP A 150 19.65 27.24 -13.55
CA ASP A 150 19.96 26.87 -12.18
C ASP A 150 18.70 26.86 -11.30
N HIS A 151 18.86 27.11 -10.00
CA HIS A 151 17.76 27.15 -9.03
C HIS A 151 16.87 28.38 -9.20
N ASP A 152 17.42 29.51 -9.63
CA ASP A 152 16.72 30.80 -9.63
C ASP A 152 16.49 31.34 -11.05
N TYR A 153 17.39 31.01 -11.99
CA TYR A 153 17.43 31.59 -13.32
C TYR A 153 17.41 30.53 -14.44
N LEU A 154 16.61 30.81 -15.48
CA LEU A 154 16.68 30.14 -16.77
C LEU A 154 17.39 31.09 -17.73
N CYS A 155 18.51 30.65 -18.29
CA CYS A 155 19.35 31.46 -19.15
C CYS A 155 19.30 30.97 -20.60
N ILE A 156 19.16 31.91 -21.53
CA ILE A 156 19.20 31.68 -22.98
C ILE A 156 20.51 32.27 -23.50
N CYS A 157 21.24 31.51 -24.31
CA CYS A 157 22.48 32.00 -24.93
C CYS A 157 22.16 32.71 -26.25
N ASP A 158 22.45 34.01 -26.31
CA ASP A 158 22.46 34.74 -27.57
C ASP A 158 23.64 34.27 -28.44
N LEU A 159 23.31 33.71 -29.61
CA LEU A 159 24.27 33.17 -30.57
C LEU A 159 25.15 34.26 -31.21
N ASP A 160 24.66 35.50 -31.23
CA ASP A 160 25.33 36.62 -31.90
C ASP A 160 26.30 37.35 -30.97
N ASN A 161 25.90 37.64 -29.73
CA ASN A 161 26.70 38.43 -28.78
C ASN A 161 27.40 37.61 -27.68
N TYR A 162 27.23 36.29 -27.66
CA TYR A 162 27.82 35.39 -26.66
C TYR A 162 27.41 35.74 -25.22
N ARG A 163 26.23 36.30 -25.06
CA ARG A 163 25.68 36.71 -23.75
C ARG A 163 24.59 35.76 -23.33
N ALA A 164 24.69 35.28 -22.09
CA ALA A 164 23.54 34.71 -21.39
C ALA A 164 22.54 35.82 -21.04
N GLU A 165 21.31 35.67 -21.49
CA GLU A 165 20.14 36.41 -21.00
C GLU A 165 19.41 35.51 -19.99
N CYS A 166 19.47 35.88 -18.72
CA CYS A 166 18.94 35.08 -17.61
C CYS A 166 17.67 35.70 -17.07
N PHE A 167 16.63 34.88 -16.95
CA PHE A 167 15.32 35.27 -16.46
C PHE A 167 15.00 34.52 -15.18
N GLY A 168 14.54 35.24 -14.15
CA GLY A 168 14.07 34.63 -12.92
C GLY A 168 12.84 33.77 -13.19
N TYR A 169 12.80 32.57 -12.62
CA TYR A 169 11.65 31.69 -12.78
C TYR A 169 11.45 30.82 -11.53
N ASP A 170 10.19 30.57 -11.20
CA ASP A 170 9.85 29.67 -10.10
C ASP A 170 9.84 28.22 -10.60
N HIS A 171 10.91 27.49 -10.30
CA HIS A 171 11.05 26.09 -10.67
C HIS A 171 10.12 25.15 -9.88
N PHE A 172 9.50 25.62 -8.78
CA PHE A 172 8.58 24.86 -7.94
C PHE A 172 7.10 24.99 -8.36
N LEU A 173 6.78 25.76 -9.41
CA LEU A 173 5.40 26.02 -9.86
C LEU A 173 4.58 24.76 -10.16
N ASP A 174 5.23 23.71 -10.65
CA ASP A 174 4.59 22.43 -10.95
C ASP A 174 4.56 21.47 -9.75
N GLN A 175 5.13 21.83 -8.60
CA GLN A 175 5.08 20.99 -7.41
C GLN A 175 3.78 21.18 -6.62
N CYS A 176 3.26 20.08 -6.08
CA CYS A 176 2.08 20.09 -5.22
C CYS A 176 2.17 19.07 -4.06
N GLN A 177 1.18 19.05 -3.18
CA GLN A 177 1.11 18.14 -2.02
C GLN A 177 -0.14 17.25 -2.04
N LEU A 178 -0.68 16.94 -3.23
CA LEU A 178 -1.93 16.18 -3.38
C LEU A 178 -1.72 14.66 -3.46
N CYS A 179 -0.48 14.21 -3.65
CA CYS A 179 -0.08 12.82 -3.70
C CYS A 179 0.23 12.27 -2.31
N LEU A 180 0.01 10.96 -2.13
CA LEU A 180 0.19 10.26 -0.86
C LEU A 180 1.40 9.32 -0.93
N SER A 181 1.76 8.76 0.22
CA SER A 181 2.79 7.71 0.32
C SER A 181 4.15 8.13 -0.29
N GLY A 182 4.48 9.42 -0.26
CA GLY A 182 5.71 9.96 -0.86
C GLY A 182 5.70 10.05 -2.38
N GLY A 183 4.54 10.02 -3.03
CA GLY A 183 4.42 10.27 -4.48
C GLY A 183 4.82 11.69 -4.87
N HIS A 184 5.51 11.83 -6.00
CA HIS A 184 5.87 13.15 -6.53
C HIS A 184 4.67 13.76 -7.26
N CYS A 185 4.29 14.98 -6.88
CA CYS A 185 3.08 15.64 -7.35
C CYS A 185 3.43 16.69 -8.41
N LEU A 186 2.84 16.54 -9.59
CA LEU A 186 2.96 17.47 -10.70
C LEU A 186 1.62 18.16 -10.95
N LYS A 187 1.57 19.48 -10.85
CA LYS A 187 0.39 20.28 -11.11
C LYS A 187 0.28 20.58 -12.62
N GLY A 188 -0.92 20.53 -13.16
CA GLY A 188 -1.24 20.98 -14.50
C GLY A 188 -1.60 22.46 -14.49
N ASP A 189 -2.86 22.77 -14.78
CA ASP A 189 -3.39 24.13 -14.77
C ASP A 189 -3.22 24.79 -13.39
N ILE A 190 -2.66 26.00 -13.41
CA ILE A 190 -2.35 26.80 -12.23
C ILE A 190 -3.63 27.23 -11.51
N GLN A 191 -4.69 27.52 -12.27
CA GLN A 191 -5.98 27.96 -11.74
C GLN A 191 -6.79 26.77 -11.19
N ASN A 192 -6.64 25.59 -11.78
CA ASN A 192 -7.37 24.41 -11.36
C ASN A 192 -6.61 23.58 -10.33
N LYS A 193 -7.07 23.64 -9.07
CA LYS A 193 -6.49 22.85 -7.97
C LYS A 193 -6.57 21.32 -8.17
N TYR A 194 -7.48 20.85 -9.02
CA TYR A 194 -7.71 19.41 -9.24
C TYR A 194 -6.99 18.86 -10.48
N ASP A 195 -6.32 19.71 -11.26
CA ASP A 195 -5.50 19.26 -12.39
C ASP A 195 -4.09 18.91 -11.91
N PHE A 196 -3.87 17.64 -11.59
CA PHE A 196 -2.57 17.14 -11.12
C PHE A 196 -2.34 15.67 -11.55
N VAL A 197 -1.07 15.29 -11.57
CA VAL A 197 -0.61 13.93 -11.80
C VAL A 197 0.32 13.53 -10.67
N CYS A 198 0.10 12.33 -10.11
CA CYS A 198 0.99 11.73 -9.13
C CYS A 198 1.90 10.69 -9.76
N LEU A 199 3.20 10.85 -9.59
CA LEU A 199 4.20 9.86 -9.92
C LEU A 199 4.44 8.98 -8.69
N CYS A 200 3.94 7.76 -8.75
CA CYS A 200 3.97 6.87 -7.59
C CYS A 200 5.31 6.14 -7.44
N PRO A 201 5.80 5.99 -6.20
CA PRO A 201 6.96 5.16 -5.91
C PRO A 201 6.65 3.69 -6.20
N ARG A 202 7.70 2.87 -6.29
CA ARG A 202 7.58 1.43 -6.53
C ARG A 202 6.60 0.81 -5.53
N CYS A 203 5.77 -0.11 -6.03
CA CYS A 203 4.75 -0.81 -5.25
C CYS A 203 3.60 0.06 -4.71
N TYR A 204 3.50 1.33 -5.09
CA TYR A 204 2.30 2.13 -4.86
C TYR A 204 1.55 2.36 -6.18
N SER A 205 0.22 2.42 -6.12
CA SER A 205 -0.62 2.66 -7.29
C SER A 205 -1.88 3.47 -6.98
N GLY A 206 -2.58 3.88 -8.05
CA GLY A 206 -3.74 4.76 -7.99
C GLY A 206 -3.41 6.22 -8.32
N ASP A 207 -4.44 7.04 -8.54
CA ASP A 207 -4.30 8.42 -9.00
C ASP A 207 -3.58 9.36 -8.02
N ARG A 208 -3.58 9.00 -6.74
CA ARG A 208 -2.87 9.70 -5.66
C ARG A 208 -1.84 8.82 -4.94
N CYS A 209 -1.46 7.68 -5.51
CA CYS A 209 -0.59 6.69 -4.86
C CYS A 209 -1.16 6.11 -3.55
N GLN A 210 -2.49 5.96 -3.54
CA GLN A 210 -3.27 5.54 -2.39
C GLN A 210 -3.22 4.04 -2.11
N PHE A 211 -2.89 3.21 -3.10
CA PHE A 211 -2.87 1.76 -2.92
C PHE A 211 -1.44 1.29 -2.67
N ASN A 212 -1.25 0.59 -1.57
CA ASN A 212 0.01 -0.07 -1.25
C ASN A 212 -0.04 -1.53 -1.72
N ASN A 213 0.81 -1.89 -2.68
CA ASN A 213 0.95 -3.22 -3.24
C ASN A 213 2.17 -3.98 -2.66
N GLU A 214 2.86 -3.43 -1.65
CA GLU A 214 4.00 -4.12 -1.03
C GLU A 214 3.60 -5.30 -0.12
N LEU A 215 2.34 -5.40 0.29
CA LEU A 215 1.84 -6.55 1.05
C LEU A 215 1.35 -7.65 0.09
N LEU A 216 1.65 -8.91 0.44
CA LEU A 216 1.09 -10.14 -0.16
C LEU A 216 -0.46 -10.23 -0.14
N GLY A 217 -1.14 -9.22 0.40
CA GLY A 217 -2.57 -9.01 0.22
C GLY A 217 -2.77 -7.72 -0.56
N PHE A 218 -3.27 -7.83 -1.79
CA PHE A 218 -4.11 -6.76 -2.34
C PHE A 218 -5.11 -6.38 -1.24
N THR A 219 -5.05 -5.16 -0.72
CA THR A 219 -6.02 -4.72 0.28
C THR A 219 -7.38 -4.81 -0.40
N LEU A 220 -8.34 -5.47 0.28
CA LEU A 220 -9.73 -5.60 -0.20
C LEU A 220 -10.30 -4.23 -0.66
N ASP A 221 -9.82 -3.16 -0.04
CA ASP A 221 -10.12 -1.76 -0.34
C ASP A 221 -9.72 -1.34 -1.78
N SER A 222 -8.59 -1.84 -2.30
CA SER A 222 -8.11 -1.57 -3.67
C SER A 222 -8.92 -2.29 -4.75
N LEU A 223 -9.32 -3.54 -4.47
CA LEU A 223 -10.15 -4.36 -5.36
C LEU A 223 -11.56 -3.79 -5.47
N ILE A 224 -12.18 -3.47 -4.33
CA ILE A 224 -13.56 -2.98 -4.30
C ILE A 224 -13.69 -1.65 -5.04
N ILE A 225 -12.76 -0.71 -4.88
CA ILE A 225 -12.92 0.64 -5.46
C ILE A 225 -12.64 0.68 -6.97
N ARG A 226 -11.68 -0.12 -7.45
CA ARG A 226 -11.29 -0.11 -8.86
C ARG A 226 -12.32 -0.81 -9.76
N ASP A 227 -13.02 -1.79 -9.23
CA ASP A 227 -13.91 -2.63 -10.03
C ASP A 227 -15.30 -2.00 -10.24
N THR A 228 -15.95 -2.44 -11.34
CA THR A 228 -17.29 -1.97 -11.70
C THR A 228 -18.31 -2.30 -10.61
N PHE A 229 -19.42 -1.54 -10.56
CA PHE A 229 -20.48 -1.72 -9.58
C PHE A 229 -21.01 -3.18 -9.48
N ASN A 230 -21.11 -3.87 -10.61
CA ASN A 230 -21.56 -5.26 -10.64
C ASN A 230 -20.59 -6.19 -9.88
N VAL A 231 -19.28 -5.93 -9.99
CA VAL A 231 -18.24 -6.69 -9.28
C VAL A 231 -18.20 -6.30 -7.79
N GLN A 232 -18.41 -5.03 -7.46
CA GLN A 232 -18.56 -4.58 -6.06
C GLN A 232 -19.69 -5.31 -5.33
N LEU A 233 -20.83 -5.52 -5.99
CA LEU A 233 -21.94 -6.30 -5.43
C LEU A 233 -21.57 -7.76 -5.19
N ILE A 234 -20.74 -8.37 -6.05
CA ILE A 234 -20.24 -9.73 -5.84
C ILE A 234 -19.41 -9.80 -4.55
N TYR A 235 -18.52 -8.84 -4.29
CA TYR A 235 -17.73 -8.81 -3.06
C TYR A 235 -18.62 -8.69 -1.81
N VAL A 236 -19.62 -7.80 -1.84
CA VAL A 236 -20.58 -7.65 -0.74
C VAL A 236 -21.37 -8.95 -0.52
N PHE A 237 -21.82 -9.58 -1.59
CA PHE A 237 -22.53 -10.86 -1.52
C PHE A 237 -21.66 -11.95 -0.91
N ILE A 238 -20.40 -12.08 -1.32
CA ILE A 238 -19.45 -13.04 -0.75
C ILE A 238 -19.27 -12.79 0.75
N VAL A 239 -19.04 -11.54 1.15
CA VAL A 239 -18.85 -11.18 2.57
C VAL A 239 -20.12 -11.41 3.38
N PHE A 240 -21.30 -11.17 2.80
CA PHE A 240 -22.58 -11.48 3.43
C PHE A 240 -22.75 -12.99 3.63
N VAL A 241 -22.45 -13.81 2.62
CA VAL A 241 -22.51 -15.28 2.75
C VAL A 241 -21.52 -15.77 3.81
N LEU A 242 -20.29 -15.25 3.83
CA LEU A 242 -19.30 -15.56 4.88
C LEU A 242 -19.80 -15.15 6.27
N PHE A 243 -20.47 -14.00 6.39
CA PHE A 243 -21.06 -13.55 7.65
C PHE A 243 -22.18 -14.49 8.13
N ILE A 244 -23.07 -14.94 7.24
CA ILE A 244 -24.15 -15.88 7.60
C ILE A 244 -23.59 -17.23 8.04
N ILE A 245 -22.72 -17.85 7.22
CA ILE A 245 -22.11 -19.15 7.54
C ILE A 245 -21.29 -19.05 8.84
N GLY A 246 -20.50 -17.99 8.98
CA GLY A 246 -19.69 -17.73 10.16
C GLY A 246 -20.55 -17.52 11.41
N THR A 247 -21.65 -16.79 11.32
CA THR A 247 -22.58 -16.57 12.43
C THR A 247 -23.18 -17.89 12.91
N LEU A 248 -23.61 -18.78 12.00
CA LEU A 248 -24.12 -20.10 12.36
C LEU A 248 -23.07 -20.93 13.12
N ASN A 249 -21.84 -20.99 12.60
CA ASN A 249 -20.76 -21.75 13.23
C ASN A 249 -20.35 -21.18 14.61
N ASN A 250 -20.16 -19.87 14.68
CA ASN A 250 -19.79 -19.17 15.92
C ASN A 250 -20.91 -19.27 16.96
N PHE A 251 -22.18 -19.26 16.56
CA PHE A 251 -23.32 -19.42 17.46
C PHE A 251 -23.36 -20.81 18.09
N CYS A 252 -23.22 -21.87 17.29
CA CYS A 252 -23.11 -23.25 17.78
C CYS A 252 -21.93 -23.42 18.75
N SER A 253 -20.77 -22.83 18.40
CA SER A 253 -19.57 -22.86 19.24
C SER A 253 -19.76 -22.08 20.53
N PHE A 254 -20.39 -20.91 20.48
CA PHE A 254 -20.72 -20.09 21.65
C PHE A 254 -21.62 -20.85 22.63
N ILE A 255 -22.70 -21.47 22.15
CA ILE A 255 -23.59 -22.31 22.99
C ILE A 255 -22.80 -23.45 23.63
N THR A 256 -21.90 -24.08 22.88
CA THR A 256 -21.10 -25.22 23.35
C THR A 256 -20.12 -24.80 24.45
N PHE A 257 -19.32 -23.76 24.23
CA PHE A 257 -18.28 -23.32 25.17
C PHE A 257 -18.80 -22.45 26.31
N LYS A 258 -20.02 -21.89 26.20
CA LYS A 258 -20.70 -21.21 27.33
C LYS A 258 -21.04 -22.18 28.47
N ARG A 259 -21.19 -23.48 28.18
CA ARG A 259 -21.50 -24.50 29.19
C ARG A 259 -20.41 -24.57 30.27
N PRO A 260 -20.73 -24.91 31.53
CA PRO A 260 -19.76 -24.91 32.62
C PRO A 260 -18.71 -26.03 32.50
N LYS A 261 -19.03 -27.16 31.84
CA LYS A 261 -18.10 -28.30 31.73
C LYS A 261 -16.84 -27.95 30.92
N PRO A 262 -16.91 -27.43 29.68
CA PRO A 262 -15.72 -27.02 28.92
C PRO A 262 -14.89 -25.93 29.61
N ARG A 263 -15.52 -25.02 30.35
CA ARG A 263 -14.83 -23.89 31.01
C ARG A 263 -13.98 -24.26 32.23
N LYS A 264 -14.02 -25.52 32.67
CA LYS A 264 -13.16 -26.01 33.76
C LYS A 264 -11.68 -26.08 33.37
N VAL A 265 -11.39 -26.18 32.06
CA VAL A 265 -10.02 -26.23 31.51
C VAL A 265 -9.69 -24.92 30.77
N GLY A 266 -8.42 -24.54 30.72
CA GLY A 266 -7.98 -23.30 30.05
C GLY A 266 -8.38 -23.25 28.57
N VAL A 267 -8.14 -24.34 27.83
CA VAL A 267 -8.52 -24.51 26.42
C VAL A 267 -9.98 -24.15 26.14
N GLY A 268 -10.91 -24.50 27.04
CA GLY A 268 -12.32 -24.19 26.86
C GLY A 268 -12.63 -22.70 27.00
N ASN A 269 -11.90 -21.98 27.86
CA ASN A 269 -12.02 -20.52 27.97
C ASN A 269 -11.39 -19.80 26.78
N TYR A 270 -10.24 -20.27 26.27
CA TYR A 270 -9.67 -19.74 25.02
C TYR A 270 -10.64 -19.89 23.84
N LEU A 271 -11.22 -21.07 23.65
CA LEU A 271 -12.18 -21.31 22.58
C LEU A 271 -13.43 -20.44 22.71
N PHE A 272 -13.91 -20.20 23.93
CA PHE A 272 -14.99 -19.26 24.17
C PHE A 272 -14.62 -17.83 23.74
N ILE A 273 -13.44 -17.34 24.11
CA ILE A 273 -12.97 -16.01 23.72
C ILE A 273 -12.80 -15.91 22.20
N VAL A 274 -12.18 -16.90 21.57
CA VAL A 274 -12.01 -16.99 20.11
C VAL A 274 -13.36 -16.93 19.38
N THR A 275 -14.41 -17.60 19.88
CA THR A 275 -15.73 -17.53 19.24
C THR A 275 -16.32 -16.12 19.24
N ILE A 276 -16.14 -15.37 20.32
CA ILE A 276 -16.58 -13.97 20.42
C ILE A 276 -15.76 -13.11 19.44
N CYS A 277 -14.44 -13.27 19.44
CA CYS A 277 -13.54 -12.48 18.61
C CYS A 277 -13.69 -12.77 17.12
N ASN A 278 -13.95 -14.02 16.73
CA ASN A 278 -14.30 -14.39 15.36
C ASN A 278 -15.59 -13.71 14.91
N GLN A 279 -16.62 -13.68 15.76
CA GLN A 279 -17.88 -13.01 15.42
C GLN A 279 -17.71 -11.49 15.29
N LEU A 280 -16.94 -10.87 16.19
CA LEU A 280 -16.60 -9.45 16.10
C LEU A 280 -15.81 -9.14 14.82
N SER A 281 -14.84 -9.97 14.46
CA SER A 281 -14.05 -9.80 13.23
C SER A 281 -14.94 -9.86 11.98
N LEU A 282 -15.85 -10.83 11.90
CA LEU A 282 -16.81 -10.95 10.79
C LEU A 282 -17.76 -9.76 10.73
N LEU A 283 -18.24 -9.28 11.87
CA LEU A 283 -19.09 -8.10 11.95
C LEU A 283 -18.34 -6.85 11.46
N PHE A 284 -17.12 -6.61 11.92
CA PHE A 284 -16.32 -5.47 11.46
C PHE A 284 -15.98 -5.54 9.97
N LEU A 285 -15.70 -6.73 9.43
CA LEU A 285 -15.49 -6.93 8.00
C LEU A 285 -16.76 -6.57 7.21
N PHE A 286 -17.93 -7.08 7.63
CA PHE A 286 -19.20 -6.79 6.97
C PHE A 286 -19.53 -5.28 7.01
N ILE A 287 -19.36 -4.64 8.17
CA ILE A 287 -19.55 -3.19 8.31
C ILE A 287 -18.56 -2.43 7.42
N LYS A 288 -17.27 -2.80 7.41
CA LYS A 288 -16.24 -2.14 6.58
C LYS A 288 -16.61 -2.16 5.09
N VAL A 289 -16.98 -3.33 4.56
CA VAL A 289 -17.33 -3.49 3.14
C VAL A 289 -18.61 -2.73 2.78
N THR A 290 -19.62 -2.82 3.64
CA THR A 290 -20.88 -2.08 3.47
C THR A 290 -20.64 -0.58 3.51
N HIS A 291 -19.78 -0.12 4.43
CA HIS A 291 -19.39 1.27 4.55
C HIS A 291 -18.68 1.76 3.28
N ILE A 292 -17.71 1.02 2.72
CA ILE A 292 -17.02 1.40 1.48
C ILE A 292 -18.02 1.60 0.32
N LEU A 293 -18.97 0.69 0.15
CA LEU A 293 -19.99 0.79 -0.90
C LEU A 293 -20.89 2.03 -0.69
N LEU A 294 -21.38 2.25 0.52
CA LEU A 294 -22.28 3.39 0.81
C LEU A 294 -21.54 4.73 0.71
N SER A 295 -20.24 4.74 1.05
CA SER A 295 -19.37 5.91 0.91
C SER A 295 -19.11 6.27 -0.55
N SER A 296 -18.96 5.28 -1.44
CA SER A 296 -18.86 5.53 -2.89
C SER A 296 -20.09 6.26 -3.47
N ARG A 297 -21.22 6.20 -2.76
CA ARG A 297 -22.48 6.87 -3.14
C ARG A 297 -22.73 8.18 -2.40
N GLN A 298 -21.77 8.68 -1.61
CA GLN A 298 -21.87 9.91 -0.81
C GLN A 298 -23.07 9.94 0.16
N ILE A 299 -23.58 8.78 0.59
CA ILE A 299 -24.78 8.70 1.44
C ILE A 299 -24.47 9.04 2.91
N PHE A 300 -23.23 8.81 3.37
CA PHE A 300 -22.82 9.07 4.76
C PHE A 300 -21.88 10.27 4.85
N ASN A 301 -22.15 11.20 5.77
CA ASN A 301 -21.33 12.41 5.98
C ASN A 301 -20.20 12.23 7.02
N ASN A 302 -20.24 11.19 7.88
CA ASN A 302 -19.29 10.98 8.98
C ASN A 302 -18.38 9.74 8.77
N ILE A 303 -17.70 9.71 7.64
CA ILE A 303 -16.86 8.60 7.19
C ILE A 303 -15.52 8.54 7.93
N TYR A 304 -15.00 9.70 8.35
CA TYR A 304 -13.65 9.84 8.89
C TYR A 304 -13.40 8.98 10.13
N TYR A 305 -14.21 9.15 11.18
CA TYR A 305 -14.03 8.41 12.43
C TYR A 305 -14.42 6.94 12.32
N SER A 306 -15.53 6.67 11.62
CA SER A 306 -16.04 5.32 11.40
C SER A 306 -14.98 4.45 10.73
N CYS A 307 -14.31 4.95 9.69
CA CYS A 307 -13.33 4.14 9.02
C CYS A 307 -12.10 3.82 9.88
N LYS A 308 -11.52 4.82 10.55
CA LYS A 308 -10.33 4.61 11.39
C LYS A 308 -10.60 3.56 12.45
N ILE A 309 -11.72 3.68 13.15
CA ILE A 309 -12.09 2.78 14.25
C ILE A 309 -12.40 1.38 13.72
N ILE A 310 -13.23 1.25 12.67
CA ILE A 310 -13.61 -0.07 12.13
C ILE A 310 -12.39 -0.81 11.59
N SER A 311 -11.52 -0.13 10.83
CA SER A 311 -10.32 -0.74 10.26
C SER A 311 -9.34 -1.17 11.35
N TYR A 312 -9.13 -0.33 12.37
CA TYR A 312 -8.33 -0.67 13.53
C TYR A 312 -8.89 -1.86 14.32
N LEU A 313 -10.19 -1.86 14.64
CA LEU A 313 -10.83 -2.94 15.38
C LEU A 313 -10.79 -4.28 14.61
N LEU A 314 -10.98 -4.24 13.29
CA LEU A 314 -10.82 -5.42 12.43
C LEU A 314 -9.36 -5.92 12.45
N SER A 315 -8.38 -5.00 12.34
CA SER A 315 -6.95 -5.28 12.37
C SER A 315 -6.51 -5.96 13.68
N VAL A 316 -6.94 -5.42 14.82
CA VAL A 316 -6.63 -5.96 16.17
C VAL A 316 -7.33 -7.28 16.43
N SER A 317 -8.63 -7.39 16.10
CA SER A 317 -9.42 -8.61 16.38
C SER A 317 -8.94 -9.82 15.58
N THR A 318 -8.60 -9.63 14.30
CA THR A 318 -8.04 -10.71 13.45
C THR A 318 -6.69 -11.20 13.94
N ARG A 319 -5.77 -10.29 14.32
CA ARG A 319 -4.46 -10.67 14.88
C ARG A 319 -4.57 -11.31 16.25
N ALA A 320 -5.46 -10.81 17.11
CA ALA A 320 -5.73 -11.45 18.40
C ALA A 320 -6.24 -12.89 18.21
N ASN A 321 -7.08 -13.16 17.20
CA ASN A 321 -7.52 -14.52 16.88
C ASN A 321 -6.36 -15.45 16.51
N TYR A 322 -5.37 -14.99 15.73
CA TYR A 322 -4.18 -15.79 15.41
C TYR A 322 -3.39 -16.16 16.66
N TRP A 323 -3.17 -15.21 17.56
CA TRP A 323 -2.47 -15.47 18.82
C TRP A 323 -3.27 -16.39 19.73
N LEU A 324 -4.56 -16.13 19.95
CA LEU A 324 -5.41 -16.98 20.79
C LEU A 324 -5.49 -18.43 20.27
N THR A 325 -5.57 -18.62 18.95
CA THR A 325 -5.54 -19.96 18.34
C THR A 325 -4.19 -20.65 18.55
N SER A 326 -3.10 -19.89 18.51
CA SER A 326 -1.76 -20.41 18.83
C SER A 326 -1.66 -20.80 20.31
N LEU A 327 -2.17 -19.98 21.23
CA LEU A 327 -2.24 -20.30 22.66
C LEU A 327 -3.02 -21.59 22.94
N VAL A 328 -4.13 -21.83 22.22
CA VAL A 328 -4.89 -23.08 22.31
C VAL A 328 -4.01 -24.28 21.96
N THR A 329 -3.25 -24.21 20.87
CA THR A 329 -2.38 -25.32 20.45
C THR A 329 -1.22 -25.55 21.41
N MET A 330 -0.63 -24.46 21.92
CA MET A 330 0.45 -24.53 22.91
C MET A 330 -0.01 -25.14 24.23
N GLU A 331 -1.15 -24.70 24.77
CA GLU A 331 -1.68 -25.25 26.02
C GLU A 331 -2.05 -26.73 25.87
N ARG A 332 -2.65 -27.13 24.74
CA ARG A 332 -2.92 -28.55 24.43
C ARG A 332 -1.65 -29.39 24.43
N LEU A 333 -0.59 -28.89 23.80
CA LEU A 333 0.70 -29.57 23.77
C LEU A 333 1.33 -29.64 25.17
N ALA A 334 1.28 -28.55 25.93
CA ALA A 334 1.83 -28.47 27.28
C ALA A 334 1.19 -29.47 28.24
N ILE A 335 -0.14 -29.67 28.16
CA ILE A 335 -0.87 -30.65 28.98
C ILE A 335 -0.39 -32.09 28.70
N ILE A 336 0.01 -32.40 27.47
CA ILE A 336 0.49 -33.74 27.07
C ILE A 336 1.95 -33.95 27.48
N ILE A 337 2.80 -32.92 27.31
CA ILE A 337 4.23 -33.01 27.65
C ILE A 337 4.44 -32.98 29.16
N TRP A 338 3.72 -32.11 29.89
CA TRP A 338 3.88 -31.90 31.33
C TRP A 338 2.59 -32.20 32.11
N PRO A 339 2.17 -33.46 32.22
CA PRO A 339 0.90 -33.84 32.87
C PRO A 339 0.88 -33.56 34.39
N THR A 340 2.04 -33.43 35.03
CA THR A 340 2.20 -33.18 36.47
C THR A 340 2.07 -31.72 36.86
N LEU A 341 2.26 -30.77 35.92
CA LEU A 341 2.11 -29.34 36.22
C LEU A 341 0.63 -29.00 36.38
N THR A 342 0.23 -28.62 37.58
CA THR A 342 -1.14 -28.22 37.91
C THR A 342 -1.50 -26.83 37.40
N THR A 343 -0.50 -25.97 37.16
CA THR A 343 -0.67 -24.59 36.68
C THR A 343 -1.45 -24.51 35.37
N PHE A 344 -1.12 -25.36 34.38
CA PHE A 344 -1.81 -25.44 33.09
C PHE A 344 -3.21 -26.03 33.17
N LYS A 345 -3.61 -26.58 34.32
CA LYS A 345 -4.97 -27.08 34.55
C LYS A 345 -5.89 -25.99 35.09
N THR A 346 -5.34 -24.84 35.49
CA THR A 346 -6.14 -23.74 36.06
C THR A 346 -6.70 -22.82 34.97
N PRO A 347 -8.00 -22.49 34.99
CA PRO A 347 -8.61 -21.63 33.97
C PRO A 347 -8.20 -20.15 34.07
N LYS A 348 -7.61 -19.74 35.21
CA LYS A 348 -7.18 -18.35 35.46
C LYS A 348 -6.04 -17.95 34.53
N VAL A 349 -5.07 -18.83 34.32
CA VAL A 349 -3.92 -18.58 33.43
C VAL A 349 -4.39 -18.28 32.01
N ALA A 350 -5.37 -19.06 31.52
CA ALA A 350 -5.93 -18.86 30.19
C ALA A 350 -6.60 -17.48 30.01
N LEU A 351 -7.36 -17.04 31.02
CA LEU A 351 -8.00 -15.73 31.00
C LEU A 351 -6.96 -14.59 31.05
N THR A 352 -5.97 -14.70 31.94
CA THR A 352 -4.90 -13.71 32.07
C THR A 352 -4.09 -13.58 30.77
N LEU A 353 -3.69 -14.71 30.17
CA LEU A 353 -2.91 -14.68 28.93
C LEU A 353 -3.73 -14.16 27.74
N SER A 354 -5.03 -14.46 27.70
CA SER A 354 -5.93 -13.90 26.69
C SER A 354 -6.03 -12.37 26.82
N SER A 355 -6.27 -11.86 28.03
CA SER A 355 -6.34 -10.40 28.27
C SER A 355 -5.02 -9.70 27.95
N LEU A 356 -3.88 -10.29 28.35
CA LEU A 356 -2.56 -9.76 28.04
C LEU A 356 -2.32 -9.70 26.52
N THR A 357 -2.77 -10.71 25.77
CA THR A 357 -2.68 -10.72 24.31
C THR A 357 -3.44 -9.53 23.72
N PHE A 358 -4.67 -9.24 24.16
CA PHE A 358 -5.41 -8.07 23.67
C PHE A 358 -4.69 -6.76 23.96
N ILE A 359 -4.13 -6.59 25.16
CA ILE A 359 -3.42 -5.38 25.57
C ILE A 359 -2.18 -5.16 24.70
N ILE A 360 -1.37 -6.20 24.49
CA ILE A 360 -0.14 -6.13 23.68
C ILE A 360 -0.49 -5.81 22.22
N ILE A 361 -1.43 -6.54 21.61
CA ILE A 361 -1.80 -6.33 20.21
C ILE A 361 -2.40 -4.94 19.99
N SER A 362 -3.29 -4.50 20.89
CA SER A 362 -3.85 -3.15 20.83
C SER A 362 -2.77 -2.08 20.95
N GLY A 363 -1.79 -2.25 21.84
CA GLY A 363 -0.69 -1.30 22.02
C GLY A 363 0.22 -1.22 20.80
N MET A 364 0.65 -2.37 20.26
CA MET A 364 1.58 -2.40 19.13
C MET A 364 0.99 -1.82 17.84
N HIS A 365 -0.33 -1.95 17.65
CA HIS A 365 -1.05 -1.47 16.46
C HIS A 365 -1.75 -0.11 16.65
N VAL A 366 -1.61 0.55 17.81
CA VAL A 366 -2.27 1.84 18.07
C VAL A 366 -1.90 2.92 17.04
N HIS A 367 -0.68 2.83 16.50
CA HIS A 367 -0.18 3.75 15.48
C HIS A 367 -1.07 3.76 14.22
N GLU A 368 -1.68 2.64 13.84
CA GLU A 368 -2.58 2.56 12.69
C GLU A 368 -3.77 3.53 12.82
N LEU A 369 -4.30 3.71 14.04
CA LEU A 369 -5.43 4.61 14.31
C LEU A 369 -5.13 6.07 13.92
N PHE A 370 -3.86 6.50 14.06
CA PHE A 370 -3.45 7.87 13.73
C PHE A 370 -3.21 8.05 12.23
N TYR A 371 -2.57 7.05 11.60
CA TYR A 371 -2.15 7.14 10.19
C TYR A 371 -3.22 6.73 9.17
N TYR A 372 -4.34 6.13 9.58
CA TYR A 372 -5.49 5.98 8.67
C TYR A 372 -6.00 7.36 8.23
N THR A 373 -6.18 7.54 6.93
CA THR A 373 -6.69 8.76 6.30
C THR A 373 -7.81 8.39 5.32
N VAL A 374 -8.75 9.31 5.13
CA VAL A 374 -9.84 9.14 4.16
C VAL A 374 -9.51 9.92 2.89
N ILE A 375 -9.63 9.27 1.75
CA ILE A 375 -9.36 9.81 0.41
C ILE A 375 -10.67 9.76 -0.38
N ASP A 376 -10.96 10.85 -1.10
CA ASP A 376 -12.10 10.99 -2.02
C ASP A 376 -13.42 10.48 -1.40
N GLN A 377 -13.63 10.84 -0.12
CA GLN A 377 -14.82 10.57 0.68
C GLN A 377 -15.25 9.09 0.73
N SER A 378 -14.39 8.13 0.42
CA SER A 378 -14.81 6.71 0.35
C SER A 378 -13.72 5.70 0.63
N LEU A 379 -12.48 6.04 0.29
CA LEU A 379 -11.35 5.16 0.52
C LEU A 379 -10.68 5.49 1.84
N CYS A 380 -10.25 4.46 2.56
CA CYS A 380 -9.60 4.62 3.84
C CYS A 380 -8.32 3.82 3.87
N VAL A 381 -7.21 4.53 3.89
CA VAL A 381 -5.89 3.93 3.74
C VAL A 381 -4.94 4.51 4.77
N VAL A 382 -3.98 3.70 5.17
CA VAL A 382 -2.88 4.17 6.00
C VAL A 382 -1.91 4.98 5.13
N ASN A 383 -1.64 6.22 5.55
CA ASN A 383 -0.65 7.08 4.91
C ASN A 383 0.48 7.36 5.90
N TYR A 384 1.61 6.68 5.71
CA TYR A 384 2.81 6.88 6.52
C TYR A 384 3.66 8.00 5.91
N ALA A 385 3.65 9.18 6.54
CA ALA A 385 4.51 10.29 6.13
C ALA A 385 6.01 10.00 6.36
N HIS A 386 6.34 9.15 7.35
CA HIS A 386 7.71 8.80 7.69
C HIS A 386 8.05 7.36 7.32
N PRO A 387 9.18 7.11 6.63
CA PRO A 387 9.58 5.77 6.20
C PRO A 387 9.85 4.83 7.38
N THR A 388 10.31 5.35 8.51
CA THR A 388 10.56 4.58 9.74
C THR A 388 9.30 3.90 10.28
N VAL A 389 8.17 4.61 10.27
CA VAL A 389 6.89 4.08 10.74
C VAL A 389 6.36 3.03 9.76
N SER A 390 6.56 3.24 8.45
CA SER A 390 6.17 2.24 7.46
C SER A 390 6.97 0.93 7.61
N ILE A 391 8.28 1.02 7.86
CA ILE A 391 9.13 -0.16 8.12
C ILE A 391 8.70 -0.86 9.41
N TYR A 392 8.42 -0.10 10.48
CA TYR A 392 7.92 -0.64 11.73
C TYR A 392 6.60 -1.40 11.54
N ASP A 393 5.62 -0.79 10.87
CA ASP A 393 4.33 -1.43 10.60
C ASP A 393 4.53 -2.73 9.82
N ARG A 394 5.33 -2.70 8.74
CA ARG A 394 5.62 -3.88 7.91
C ARG A 394 6.23 -5.01 8.73
N ALA A 395 7.26 -4.72 9.51
CA ALA A 395 7.90 -5.70 10.38
C ALA A 395 6.91 -6.24 11.42
N ASN A 396 6.11 -5.35 12.01
CA ASN A 396 5.14 -5.71 13.02
C ASN A 396 4.04 -6.62 12.45
N VAL A 397 3.45 -6.29 11.30
CA VAL A 397 2.46 -7.13 10.61
C VAL A 397 3.04 -8.48 10.23
N LEU A 398 4.27 -8.51 9.69
CA LEU A 398 4.95 -9.75 9.31
C LEU A 398 5.16 -10.67 10.53
N ILE A 399 5.65 -10.12 11.65
CA ILE A 399 5.87 -10.87 12.89
C ILE A 399 4.55 -11.45 13.41
N HIS A 400 3.50 -10.63 13.45
CA HIS A 400 2.19 -11.04 13.98
C HIS A 400 1.44 -12.03 13.09
N TYR A 401 1.84 -12.19 11.83
CA TYR A 401 1.33 -13.24 10.95
C TYR A 401 2.20 -14.50 11.02
N LEU A 402 3.52 -14.34 10.84
CA LEU A 402 4.46 -15.45 10.70
C LEU A 402 4.69 -16.19 12.02
N VAL A 403 4.81 -15.49 13.15
CA VAL A 403 5.09 -16.12 14.44
C VAL A 403 3.95 -17.02 14.89
N PRO A 404 2.68 -16.58 14.94
CA PRO A 404 1.54 -17.48 15.21
C PRO A 404 1.46 -18.67 14.26
N PHE A 405 1.72 -18.45 12.97
CA PHE A 405 1.72 -19.52 11.96
C PHE A 405 2.80 -20.58 12.24
N CYS A 406 4.04 -20.16 12.49
CA CYS A 406 5.14 -21.06 12.84
C CYS A 406 4.86 -21.82 14.15
N ILE A 407 4.32 -21.14 15.16
CA ILE A 407 3.93 -21.77 16.42
C ILE A 407 2.88 -22.85 16.16
N GLN A 408 1.78 -22.54 15.46
CA GLN A 408 0.71 -23.49 15.18
C GLN A 408 1.18 -24.70 14.38
N THR A 409 1.98 -24.48 13.33
CA THR A 409 2.48 -25.57 12.49
C THR A 409 3.41 -26.51 13.26
N ILE A 410 4.31 -25.97 14.07
CA ILE A 410 5.21 -26.77 14.91
C ILE A 410 4.41 -27.51 15.99
N THR A 411 3.55 -26.80 16.74
CA THR A 411 2.81 -27.40 17.87
C THR A 411 1.85 -28.49 17.42
N ILE A 412 1.13 -28.28 16.31
CA ILE A 412 0.21 -29.27 15.74
C ILE A 412 0.98 -30.49 15.22
N THR A 413 2.10 -30.28 14.52
CA THR A 413 2.94 -31.40 14.04
C THR A 413 3.42 -32.26 15.20
N VAL A 414 3.96 -31.63 16.26
CA VAL A 414 4.40 -32.36 17.47
C VAL A 414 3.22 -33.05 18.16
N LEU A 415 2.07 -32.39 18.27
CA LEU A 415 0.86 -32.95 18.86
C LEU A 415 0.40 -34.22 18.12
N ILE A 416 0.41 -34.19 16.77
CA ILE A 416 0.05 -35.35 15.93
C ILE A 416 1.05 -36.49 16.16
N ILE A 417 2.36 -36.22 16.18
CA ILE A 417 3.38 -37.25 16.42
C ILE A 417 3.22 -37.89 17.81
N LEU A 418 3.02 -37.08 18.86
CA LEU A 418 2.86 -37.57 20.22
C LEU A 418 1.58 -38.40 20.38
N THR A 419 0.47 -37.96 19.78
CA THR A 419 -0.80 -38.69 19.81
C THR A 419 -0.76 -39.97 18.97
N ALA A 420 -0.04 -40.00 17.85
CA ALA A 420 0.19 -41.22 17.08
C ALA A 420 1.03 -42.23 17.89
N LYS A 421 2.14 -41.80 18.50
CA LYS A 421 2.99 -42.65 19.34
C LYS A 421 2.24 -43.20 20.56
N SER A 422 1.40 -42.39 21.21
CA SER A 422 0.63 -42.84 22.38
C SER A 422 -0.42 -43.89 22.01
N ARG A 423 -1.08 -43.76 20.85
CA ARG A 423 -2.02 -44.76 20.33
C ARG A 423 -1.34 -46.09 20.05
N VAL A 424 -0.19 -46.09 19.37
CA VAL A 424 0.58 -47.31 19.08
C VAL A 424 1.00 -48.02 20.37
N ARG A 425 1.55 -47.28 21.35
CA ARG A 425 1.97 -47.87 22.64
C ARG A 425 0.77 -48.41 23.43
N GLY A 426 -0.37 -47.72 23.40
CA GLY A 426 -1.62 -48.19 24.01
C GLY A 426 -2.15 -49.47 23.37
N GLN A 427 -2.07 -49.58 22.04
CA GLN A 427 -2.51 -50.77 21.30
C GLN A 427 -1.59 -51.97 21.57
N ILE A 428 -0.26 -51.77 21.61
CA ILE A 428 0.71 -52.81 21.98
C ILE A 428 0.42 -53.32 23.41
N ASN A 429 0.26 -52.43 24.38
CA ASN A 429 -0.02 -52.81 25.76
C ASN A 429 -1.35 -53.57 25.90
N GLN A 430 -2.40 -53.18 25.15
CA GLN A 430 -3.67 -53.92 25.13
C GLN A 430 -3.53 -55.32 24.51
N THR A 431 -2.76 -55.46 23.43
CA THR A 431 -2.49 -56.77 22.82
C THR A 431 -1.70 -57.67 23.78
N THR A 432 -0.64 -57.15 24.40
CA THR A 432 0.16 -57.89 25.40
C THR A 432 -0.67 -58.27 26.62
N PHE A 433 -1.51 -57.37 27.13
CA PHE A 433 -2.42 -57.68 28.24
C PHE A 433 -3.42 -58.79 27.87
N ARG A 434 -4.03 -58.72 26.68
CA ARG A 434 -4.97 -59.74 26.20
C ARG A 434 -4.31 -61.10 26.02
N GLU A 435 -3.07 -61.14 25.54
CA GLU A 435 -2.27 -62.37 25.43
C GLU A 435 -1.90 -62.93 26.81
N THR A 436 -1.48 -62.08 27.74
CA THR A 436 -1.14 -62.48 29.11
C THR A 436 -2.37 -63.01 29.86
N PHE A 437 -3.52 -62.36 29.70
CA PHE A 437 -4.80 -62.78 30.28
C PHE A 437 -5.31 -64.11 29.70
N LYS A 438 -5.20 -64.31 28.37
CA LYS A 438 -5.50 -65.61 27.74
C LYS A 438 -4.60 -66.72 28.28
N ARG A 439 -3.31 -66.44 28.51
CA ARG A 439 -2.36 -67.40 29.06
C ARG A 439 -2.74 -67.80 30.49
N GLN A 440 -3.05 -66.83 31.35
CA GLN A 440 -3.52 -67.09 32.72
C GLN A 440 -4.83 -67.88 32.78
N LEU A 441 -5.80 -67.58 31.90
CA LEU A 441 -7.04 -68.36 31.80
C LEU A 441 -6.79 -69.82 31.36
N LYS A 442 -5.83 -70.05 30.45
CA LYS A 442 -5.46 -71.40 30.04
C LYS A 442 -4.81 -72.17 31.18
N THR A 443 -3.88 -71.53 31.91
CA THR A 443 -3.23 -72.14 33.09
C THR A 443 -4.24 -72.47 34.20
N GLN A 444 -5.21 -71.60 34.48
CA GLN A 444 -6.26 -71.91 35.48
C GLN A 444 -7.22 -73.01 35.02
N LYS A 445 -7.45 -73.17 33.71
CA LYS A 445 -8.27 -74.25 33.16
C LYS A 445 -7.55 -75.60 33.23
N GLU A 446 -6.23 -75.60 33.08
CA GLU A 446 -5.35 -76.77 33.27
C GLU A 446 -5.21 -77.14 34.76
N SER A 447 -5.20 -76.17 35.67
CA SER A 447 -5.15 -76.41 37.14
C SER A 447 -6.49 -76.82 37.77
N ARG A 448 -7.62 -76.72 37.07
CA ARG A 448 -8.95 -77.20 37.53
C ARG A 448 -9.37 -78.54 36.91
N GLY A 449 -8.44 -79.25 36.26
CA GLY A 449 -8.70 -80.50 35.56
C GLY A 449 -8.56 -81.79 36.38
N PHE A 450 -8.19 -81.73 37.67
CA PHE A 450 -8.07 -82.91 38.52
C PHE A 450 -8.52 -82.60 39.95
N GLU A 451 -9.79 -82.88 40.23
CA GLU A 451 -10.29 -83.46 41.50
C GLU A 451 -11.83 -83.45 41.44
N CYS A 452 -12.41 -84.50 40.87
CA CYS A 452 -13.72 -85.00 41.27
C CYS A 452 -13.51 -86.45 41.73
N VAL A 453 -13.37 -86.59 43.05
CA VAL A 453 -13.46 -87.85 43.77
C VAL A 453 -14.85 -88.45 43.52
N VAL A 454 -14.88 -89.67 43.01
CA VAL A 454 -16.08 -90.51 42.93
C VAL A 454 -16.36 -91.01 44.34
N PHE A 455 -17.49 -90.61 44.93
CA PHE A 455 -18.09 -91.33 46.07
C PHE A 455 -19.07 -92.36 45.49
N GLU A 456 -18.82 -93.63 45.80
CA GLU A 456 -19.74 -94.76 45.60
C GLU A 456 -20.97 -94.60 46.50
N GLU A 457 -22.16 -94.84 45.94
CA GLU A 457 -23.29 -95.40 46.70
C GLU A 457 -23.89 -96.55 45.86
N GLU A 458 -23.78 -97.76 46.41
CA GLU A 458 -24.47 -98.98 45.99
C GLU A 458 -25.98 -98.93 46.36
N PRO A 459 -26.80 -99.80 45.75
CA PRO A 459 -28.25 -99.62 45.67
C PRO A 459 -29.01 -100.24 46.86
N HIS A 460 -30.15 -99.63 47.21
CA HIS A 460 -31.41 -100.35 47.42
C HIS A 460 -32.62 -99.42 47.31
#